data_AF-A0A3M2KSZ7-F1
#
_entry.id   AF-A0A3M2KSZ7-F1
#
_cell.length_a   1.000
_cell.length_b   1.000
_cell.length_c   1.000
_cell.angle_alpha   90.00
_cell.angle_beta   90.00
_cell.angle_gamma   90.00
#
_symmetry.space_group_name_H-M   'P 1'
#
loop_
_entity.id
_entity.type
_entity.pdbx_description
1 polymer ?
#
loop_
_entity_poly.entity_id
_entity_poly.type
_entity_poly.pdbx_seq_one_letter_code
_entity_poly.pdbx_strand_id
1 'polypeptide(L)'
;MNRQWLWWCWIGVVGGILWSGCQSPQVDISAALERINSEDYARHIQMLASDEFLGRAPSTEGERKTIEYLREQFQALGLQPGNGDSFFQEVPLVSITTTPEPGLKIRGHGKSLTLELGKDYVAVTRRMVDQIDIRNSELVFAGYGIVAPEYGW
;
A
#
# COMPACT_ATOMS: atom_id res chain seq x y z
N MET A 1 77.76 28.42 21.02
CA MET A 1 77.87 27.32 20.04
C MET A 1 76.57 26.52 20.11
N ASN A 2 75.64 26.46 19.16
CA ASN A 2 75.43 27.10 17.86
C ASN A 2 73.90 27.00 17.58
N ARG A 3 73.19 28.13 17.45
CA ARG A 3 71.71 28.22 17.25
C ARG A 3 71.40 28.42 15.77
N GLN A 4 71.43 27.36 14.96
CA GLN A 4 71.21 27.46 13.50
C GLN A 4 70.21 26.44 12.90
N TRP A 5 69.47 25.68 13.71
CA TRP A 5 68.57 24.61 13.20
C TRP A 5 67.07 24.95 13.22
N LEU A 6 66.68 26.17 13.62
CA LEU A 6 65.27 26.55 13.81
C LEU A 6 64.58 27.17 12.58
N TRP A 7 65.20 27.17 11.40
CA TRP A 7 64.71 27.91 10.23
C TRP A 7 64.24 27.05 9.03
N TRP A 8 64.19 25.72 9.16
CA TRP A 8 63.83 24.82 8.04
C TRP A 8 62.51 24.04 8.19
N CYS A 9 61.67 24.32 9.19
CA CYS A 9 60.40 23.60 9.39
C CYS A 9 59.13 24.30 8.84
N TRP A 10 59.24 25.48 8.21
CA TRP A 10 58.06 26.31 7.89
C TRP A 10 57.67 26.42 6.40
N ILE A 11 58.12 25.50 5.53
CA ILE A 11 57.77 25.55 4.08
C ILE A 11 57.12 24.22 3.57
N GLY A 12 56.66 23.35 4.47
CA GLY A 12 56.22 21.99 4.09
C GLY A 12 54.76 21.59 4.37
N VAL A 13 53.84 22.51 4.69
CA VAL A 13 52.51 22.11 5.24
C VAL A 13 51.29 22.51 4.39
N VAL A 14 51.42 23.25 3.28
CA VAL A 14 50.23 23.79 2.56
C VAL A 14 49.70 22.88 1.43
N GLY A 15 50.27 21.68 1.22
CA GLY A 15 49.99 20.87 0.03
C GLY A 15 49.14 19.60 0.21
N GLY A 16 48.21 19.52 1.18
CA GLY A 16 47.57 18.23 1.48
C GLY A 16 46.21 18.22 2.16
N ILE A 17 45.37 19.25 1.98
CA ILE A 17 44.01 19.29 2.58
C ILE A 17 42.97 19.57 1.50
N LEU A 18 42.89 18.73 0.47
CA LEU A 18 41.79 18.75 -0.51
C LEU A 18 41.51 17.34 -1.06
N TRP A 19 41.18 16.38 -0.19
CA TRP A 19 40.47 15.16 -0.63
C TRP A 19 39.80 14.39 0.53
N SER A 20 39.03 15.05 1.37
CA SER A 20 38.03 14.37 2.21
C SER A 20 36.64 14.68 1.67
N GLY A 21 36.43 14.30 0.41
CA GLY A 21 35.11 14.29 -0.21
C GLY A 21 34.33 13.09 0.30
N CYS A 22 33.19 13.36 0.94
CA CYS A 22 32.08 12.46 1.25
C CYS A 22 32.36 10.95 1.17
N GLN A 23 32.81 10.35 2.27
CA GLN A 23 32.59 8.93 2.50
C GLN A 23 31.14 8.78 2.98
N SER A 24 30.23 8.48 2.06
CA SER A 24 28.90 8.02 2.44
C SER A 24 29.08 6.76 3.30
N PRO A 25 28.49 6.69 4.51
CA PRO A 25 28.57 5.47 5.29
C PRO A 25 27.98 4.32 4.47
N GLN A 26 28.83 3.36 4.10
CA GLN A 26 28.36 2.11 3.51
C GLN A 26 27.64 1.35 4.62
N VAL A 27 26.32 1.31 4.54
CA VAL A 27 25.51 0.48 5.42
C VAL A 27 25.79 -0.97 5.02
N ASP A 28 26.45 -1.71 5.90
CA ASP A 28 26.64 -3.15 5.75
C ASP A 28 25.30 -3.86 5.99
N ILE A 29 24.73 -4.39 4.90
CA ILE A 29 23.45 -5.10 4.90
C ILE A 29 23.63 -6.62 4.87
N SER A 30 24.87 -7.14 4.89
CA SER A 30 25.15 -8.58 4.79
C SER A 30 24.40 -9.39 5.83
N ALA A 31 24.44 -8.95 7.09
CA ALA A 31 23.73 -9.58 8.19
C ALA A 31 22.20 -9.58 8.00
N ALA A 32 21.63 -8.57 7.33
CA ALA A 32 20.20 -8.54 7.01
C ALA A 32 19.86 -9.52 5.88
N LEU A 33 20.71 -9.60 4.85
CA LEU A 33 20.54 -10.51 3.72
C LEU A 33 20.59 -11.98 4.17
N GLU A 34 21.47 -12.31 5.12
CA GLU A 34 21.57 -13.66 5.69
C GLU A 34 20.32 -14.08 6.50
N ARG A 35 19.52 -13.12 6.99
CA ARG A 35 18.28 -13.41 7.71
C ARG A 35 17.05 -13.51 6.82
N ILE A 36 17.15 -13.13 5.55
CA ILE A 36 16.04 -13.28 4.60
C ILE A 36 16.01 -14.74 4.14
N ASN A 37 14.96 -15.45 4.56
CA ASN A 37 14.82 -16.87 4.33
C ASN A 37 13.54 -17.16 3.51
N SER A 38 13.69 -17.90 2.40
CA SER A 38 12.57 -18.36 1.56
C SER A 38 11.62 -19.28 2.31
N GLU A 39 12.12 -20.13 3.21
CA GLU A 39 11.29 -21.09 3.93
C GLU A 39 10.38 -20.38 4.95
N ASP A 40 10.90 -19.37 5.65
CA ASP A 40 10.11 -18.55 6.58
C ASP A 40 9.02 -17.78 5.82
N TYR A 41 9.40 -17.15 4.71
CA TYR A 41 8.47 -16.42 3.84
C TYR A 41 7.34 -17.33 3.32
N ALA A 42 7.69 -18.50 2.78
CA ALA A 42 6.72 -19.47 2.27
C ALA A 42 5.77 -19.95 3.37
N ARG A 43 6.27 -20.19 4.59
CA ARG A 43 5.45 -20.59 5.74
C ARG A 43 4.41 -19.54 6.10
N HIS A 44 4.79 -18.27 6.17
CA HIS A 44 3.85 -17.17 6.46
C HIS A 44 2.77 -17.06 5.39
N ILE A 45 3.15 -17.17 4.11
CA ILE A 45 2.18 -17.17 3.00
C ILE A 45 1.21 -18.34 3.12
N GLN A 46 1.72 -19.55 3.32
CA GLN A 46 0.88 -20.76 3.41
C GLN A 46 -0.13 -20.64 4.55
N MET A 47 0.29 -20.13 5.71
CA MET A 47 -0.62 -19.91 6.83
C MET A 47 -1.71 -18.88 6.49
N LEU A 48 -1.30 -17.69 6.04
CA LEU A 48 -2.22 -16.57 5.75
C LEU A 48 -3.15 -16.84 4.56
N ALA A 49 -2.77 -17.74 3.65
CA ALA A 49 -3.56 -18.15 2.49
C ALA A 49 -4.31 -19.47 2.72
N SER A 50 -4.22 -20.07 3.91
CA SER A 50 -4.91 -21.31 4.23
C SER A 50 -6.42 -21.12 4.33
N ASP A 51 -7.17 -22.19 4.06
CA ASP A 51 -8.62 -22.22 4.26
C ASP A 51 -9.00 -21.91 5.72
N GLU A 52 -8.15 -22.30 6.68
CA GLU A 52 -8.36 -21.98 8.09
C GLU A 52 -8.43 -20.48 8.35
N PHE A 53 -7.67 -19.67 7.60
CA PHE A 53 -7.65 -18.21 7.75
C PHE A 53 -8.82 -17.53 7.05
N LEU A 54 -9.60 -18.23 6.22
CA LEU A 54 -10.85 -17.72 5.62
C LEU A 54 -10.71 -16.40 4.82
N GLY A 55 -9.49 -16.03 4.44
CA GLY A 55 -9.18 -14.76 3.78
C GLY A 55 -8.87 -13.61 4.76
N ARG A 56 -8.78 -12.38 4.23
CA ARG A 56 -8.28 -11.20 4.96
C ARG A 56 -9.14 -9.94 4.73
N ALA A 57 -10.40 -10.15 4.37
CA ALA A 57 -11.32 -9.03 4.15
C ALA A 57 -11.65 -8.36 5.50
N PRO A 58 -11.71 -7.02 5.58
CA PRO A 58 -12.08 -6.34 6.81
C PRO A 58 -13.47 -6.74 7.32
N SER A 59 -13.69 -6.63 8.63
CA SER A 59 -14.94 -7.00 9.31
C SER A 59 -15.35 -8.47 9.09
N THR A 60 -14.38 -9.38 8.97
CA THR A 60 -14.62 -10.83 8.84
C THR A 60 -13.85 -11.63 9.89
N GLU A 61 -14.23 -12.89 10.11
CA GLU A 61 -13.46 -13.81 10.97
C GLU A 61 -12.02 -13.99 10.47
N GLY A 62 -11.79 -13.91 9.16
CA GLY A 62 -10.45 -14.04 8.59
C GLY A 62 -9.54 -12.87 8.93
N GLU A 63 -10.08 -11.64 9.00
CA GLU A 63 -9.35 -10.48 9.54
C GLU A 63 -8.94 -10.73 10.98
N ARG A 64 -9.87 -11.14 11.85
CA ARG A 64 -9.60 -11.40 13.27
C ARG A 64 -8.45 -12.40 13.45
N LYS A 65 -8.47 -13.51 12.70
CA LYS A 65 -7.38 -14.51 12.72
C LYS A 65 -6.06 -13.94 12.22
N THR A 66 -6.11 -13.15 11.15
CA THR A 66 -4.93 -12.56 10.51
C THR A 66 -4.24 -11.54 11.41
N ILE A 67 -4.99 -10.60 12.00
CA ILE A 67 -4.40 -9.58 12.86
C ILE A 67 -3.82 -10.19 14.13
N GLU A 68 -4.44 -11.25 14.65
CA GLU A 68 -3.93 -11.97 15.81
C GLU A 68 -2.64 -12.72 15.50
N TYR A 69 -2.59 -13.41 14.36
CA TYR A 69 -1.37 -14.04 13.87
C TYR A 69 -0.22 -13.03 13.72
N LEU A 70 -0.49 -11.86 13.14
CA LEU A 70 0.52 -10.81 12.98
C LEU A 70 1.01 -10.28 14.34
N ARG A 71 0.10 -10.08 15.31
CA ARG A 71 0.43 -9.70 16.68
C ARG A 71 1.38 -10.73 17.31
N GLU A 72 1.08 -12.02 17.17
CA GLU A 72 1.93 -13.11 17.68
C GLU A 72 3.31 -13.12 17.02
N GLN A 73 3.38 -12.95 15.69
CA GLN A 73 4.68 -12.89 14.98
C GLN A 73 5.50 -11.68 15.44
N PHE A 74 4.87 -10.52 15.65
CA PHE A 74 5.57 -9.33 16.14
C PHE A 74 6.11 -9.52 17.56
N GLN A 75 5.33 -10.14 18.44
CA GLN A 75 5.79 -10.49 19.78
C GLN A 75 6.94 -11.50 19.75
N ALA A 76 6.88 -12.52 18.88
CA ALA A 76 7.94 -13.50 18.73
C ALA A 76 9.26 -12.87 18.24
N LEU A 77 9.18 -11.80 17.45
CA LEU A 77 10.32 -10.99 17.01
C LEU A 77 10.83 -10.01 18.10
N GLY A 78 10.15 -9.91 19.25
CA GLY A 78 10.49 -8.99 20.33
C GLY A 78 10.09 -7.54 20.09
N LEU A 79 9.24 -7.29 19.09
CA LEU A 79 8.72 -5.94 18.81
C LEU A 79 7.80 -5.47 19.93
N GLN A 80 7.84 -4.16 20.19
CA GLN A 80 6.95 -3.51 21.12
C GLN A 80 5.70 -2.96 20.41
N PRO A 81 4.59 -2.75 21.13
CA PRO A 81 3.40 -2.12 20.58
C PRO A 81 3.71 -0.75 19.95
N GLY A 82 3.05 -0.46 18.83
CA GLY A 82 3.22 0.79 18.08
C GLY A 82 2.13 1.84 18.32
N ASN A 83 1.04 1.46 18.99
CA ASN A 83 -0.13 2.32 19.26
C ASN A 83 -0.41 2.36 20.77
N GLY A 84 0.44 3.07 21.51
CA GLY A 84 0.43 3.02 22.98
C GLY A 84 0.82 1.63 23.47
N ASP A 85 -0.06 0.99 24.24
CA ASP A 85 0.13 -0.38 24.72
C ASP A 85 -0.43 -1.45 23.75
N SER A 86 -0.93 -1.04 22.58
CA SER A 86 -1.58 -1.93 21.59
C SER A 86 -0.76 -2.13 20.31
N PHE A 87 -0.78 -3.36 19.79
CA PHE A 87 -0.29 -3.68 18.44
C PHE A 87 -1.32 -3.34 17.35
N PHE A 88 -2.55 -2.98 17.73
CA PHE A 88 -3.64 -2.70 16.82
C PHE A 88 -3.92 -1.21 16.71
N GLN A 89 -4.22 -0.76 15.49
CA GLN A 89 -4.74 0.58 15.21
C GLN A 89 -6.19 0.45 14.74
N GLU A 90 -7.11 1.05 15.49
CA GLU A 90 -8.52 1.08 15.10
C GLU A 90 -8.72 2.04 13.93
N VAL A 91 -9.34 1.54 12.85
CA VAL A 91 -9.72 2.33 11.68
C VAL A 91 -11.22 2.18 11.49
N PRO A 92 -12.01 3.27 11.58
CA PRO A 92 -13.44 3.18 11.35
C PRO A 92 -13.70 2.85 9.88
N LEU A 93 -14.46 1.79 9.64
CA LEU A 93 -14.85 1.33 8.31
C LEU A 93 -16.36 1.39 8.13
N VAL A 94 -16.77 1.57 6.88
CA VAL A 94 -18.16 1.50 6.46
C VAL A 94 -18.29 0.41 5.40
N SER A 95 -19.25 -0.50 5.60
CA SER A 95 -19.63 -1.49 4.60
C SER A 95 -20.89 -1.05 3.88
N ILE A 96 -20.89 -1.14 2.56
CA ILE A 96 -22.06 -0.85 1.71
C ILE A 96 -22.37 -2.11 0.92
N THR A 97 -23.54 -2.70 1.18
CA THR A 97 -24.08 -3.80 0.38
C THR A 97 -25.27 -3.26 -0.41
N THR A 98 -25.19 -3.32 -1.74
CA THR A 98 -26.26 -2.87 -2.62
C THR A 98 -27.10 -4.05 -3.11
N THR A 99 -28.40 -3.83 -3.23
CA THR A 99 -29.34 -4.76 -3.88
C THR A 99 -30.02 -4.05 -5.05
N PRO A 100 -29.35 -3.89 -6.20
CA PRO A 100 -29.92 -3.19 -7.33
C PRO A 100 -31.08 -3.99 -7.95
N GLU A 101 -32.01 -3.31 -8.60
CA GLU A 101 -33.01 -4.01 -9.41
C GLU A 101 -32.32 -4.82 -10.54
N PRO A 102 -32.87 -5.98 -10.93
CA PRO A 102 -32.20 -6.90 -11.85
C PRO A 102 -31.87 -6.33 -13.24
N GLY A 103 -32.51 -5.23 -13.64
CA GLY A 103 -32.42 -4.71 -15.00
C GLY A 103 -32.41 -3.19 -15.09
N LEU A 104 -31.45 -2.67 -15.86
CA LEU A 104 -31.42 -1.26 -16.27
C LEU A 104 -32.11 -1.11 -17.63
N LYS A 105 -33.08 -0.20 -17.74
CA LYS A 105 -33.78 0.07 -19.00
C LYS A 105 -33.30 1.37 -19.62
N ILE A 106 -32.78 1.28 -20.84
CA ILE A 106 -32.42 2.42 -21.68
C ILE A 106 -33.47 2.57 -22.77
N ARG A 107 -34.01 3.78 -22.96
CA ARG A 107 -35.02 4.07 -23.99
C ARG A 107 -34.57 5.24 -24.84
N GLY A 108 -34.82 5.17 -26.14
CA GLY A 108 -34.49 6.23 -27.10
C GLY A 108 -34.96 5.89 -28.51
N HIS A 109 -35.38 6.90 -29.28
CA HIS A 109 -35.83 6.75 -30.66
C HIS A 109 -36.91 5.65 -30.85
N GLY A 110 -37.87 5.56 -29.91
CA GLY A 110 -38.93 4.55 -29.94
C GLY A 110 -38.47 3.10 -29.64
N LYS A 111 -37.20 2.90 -29.28
CA LYS A 111 -36.63 1.60 -28.90
C LYS A 111 -36.40 1.53 -27.39
N SER A 112 -36.38 0.31 -26.87
CA SER A 112 -36.05 0.00 -25.48
C SER A 112 -35.04 -1.14 -25.43
N LEU A 113 -34.02 -0.98 -24.60
CA LEU A 113 -33.00 -1.99 -24.31
C LEU A 113 -33.02 -2.25 -22.79
N THR A 114 -33.02 -3.53 -22.40
CA THR A 114 -32.88 -3.95 -21.00
C THR A 114 -31.51 -4.59 -20.83
N LEU A 115 -30.74 -4.13 -19.85
CA LEU A 115 -29.40 -4.63 -19.52
C LEU A 115 -29.45 -5.47 -18.25
N GLU A 116 -28.76 -6.59 -18.24
CA GLU A 116 -28.63 -7.49 -17.08
C GLU A 116 -27.45 -7.05 -16.17
N LEU A 117 -27.70 -6.93 -14.87
CA LEU A 117 -26.66 -6.57 -13.89
C LEU A 117 -25.57 -7.64 -13.82
N GLY A 118 -24.31 -7.22 -13.80
CA GLY A 118 -23.14 -8.12 -13.72
C GLY A 118 -22.74 -8.75 -15.07
N LYS A 119 -23.62 -8.71 -16.07
CA LYS A 119 -23.35 -9.19 -17.44
C LYS A 119 -23.18 -8.03 -18.42
N ASP A 120 -24.17 -7.14 -18.48
CA ASP A 120 -24.20 -6.04 -19.44
C ASP A 120 -23.80 -4.71 -18.80
N TYR A 121 -23.95 -4.57 -17.47
CA TYR A 121 -23.56 -3.37 -16.74
C TYR A 121 -23.15 -3.66 -15.30
N VAL A 122 -22.38 -2.74 -14.71
CA VAL A 122 -22.03 -2.73 -13.29
C VAL A 122 -22.49 -1.41 -12.70
N ALA A 123 -23.22 -1.46 -11.58
CA ALA A 123 -23.65 -0.30 -10.84
C ALA A 123 -23.30 -0.46 -9.35
N VAL A 124 -22.50 0.47 -8.84
CA VAL A 124 -22.07 0.52 -7.43
C VAL A 124 -22.15 1.96 -6.94
N THR A 125 -22.31 2.15 -5.63
CA THR A 125 -22.29 3.47 -5.00
C THR A 125 -21.36 3.48 -3.79
N ARG A 126 -20.71 4.62 -3.56
CA ARG A 126 -19.96 4.92 -2.33
C ARG A 126 -20.71 5.86 -1.39
N ARG A 127 -21.94 6.26 -1.75
CA ARG A 127 -22.76 7.15 -0.94
C ARG A 127 -23.44 6.31 0.15
N MET A 128 -23.29 6.75 1.40
CA MET A 128 -23.98 6.19 2.57
C MET A 128 -25.42 6.71 2.63
N VAL A 129 -26.26 6.24 1.72
CA VAL A 129 -27.69 6.56 1.66
C VAL A 129 -28.48 5.29 1.39
N ASP A 130 -29.69 5.21 1.93
CA ASP A 130 -30.50 3.99 1.87
C ASP A 130 -30.95 3.64 0.45
N GLN A 131 -31.15 4.65 -0.41
CA GLN A 131 -31.62 4.46 -1.77
C GLN A 131 -31.02 5.49 -2.74
N ILE A 132 -30.73 5.04 -3.96
CA ILE A 132 -30.38 5.89 -5.09
C ILE A 132 -31.30 5.52 -6.25
N ASP A 133 -31.98 6.52 -6.80
CA ASP A 133 -32.87 6.36 -7.94
C ASP A 133 -32.32 7.12 -9.16
N ILE A 134 -32.31 6.45 -10.31
CA ILE A 134 -32.06 7.06 -11.62
C ILE A 134 -33.32 6.85 -12.45
N ARG A 135 -34.04 7.93 -12.78
CA ARG A 135 -35.33 7.86 -13.47
C ARG A 135 -35.33 8.80 -14.67
N ASN A 136 -35.58 8.25 -15.86
CA ASN A 136 -35.71 9.00 -17.12
C ASN A 136 -34.61 10.05 -17.31
N SER A 137 -33.37 9.66 -17.01
CA SER A 137 -32.21 10.55 -17.09
C SER A 137 -31.57 10.46 -18.48
N GLU A 138 -30.88 11.53 -18.87
CA GLU A 138 -30.11 11.55 -20.11
C GLU A 138 -28.95 10.54 -20.06
N LEU A 139 -28.68 9.92 -21.21
CA LEU A 139 -27.55 9.02 -21.38
C LEU A 139 -26.50 9.68 -22.25
N VAL A 140 -25.29 9.85 -21.71
CA VAL A 140 -24.14 10.43 -22.41
C VAL A 140 -23.05 9.37 -22.57
N PHE A 141 -22.51 9.24 -23.78
CA PHE A 141 -21.35 8.40 -24.04
C PHE A 141 -20.07 9.21 -23.81
N ALA A 142 -19.32 8.86 -22.77
CA ALA A 142 -18.11 9.59 -22.34
C ALA A 142 -16.79 8.92 -22.80
N GLY A 143 -16.83 8.02 -23.78
CA GLY A 143 -15.64 7.28 -24.24
C GLY A 143 -15.01 6.46 -23.11
N TYR A 144 -13.73 6.68 -22.84
CA TYR A 144 -12.97 6.01 -21.76
C TYR A 144 -13.18 6.64 -20.38
N GLY A 145 -13.85 7.79 -20.28
CA GLY A 145 -14.18 8.44 -19.01
C GLY A 145 -12.98 9.02 -18.24
N ILE A 146 -11.89 9.36 -18.92
CA ILE A 146 -10.66 9.89 -18.33
C ILE A 146 -10.14 11.02 -19.22
N VAL A 147 -9.43 11.96 -18.60
CA VAL A 147 -8.62 13.00 -19.26
C VAL A 147 -7.22 12.86 -18.67
N ALA A 148 -6.25 12.46 -19.47
CA ALA A 148 -4.86 12.25 -19.04
C ALA A 148 -3.89 12.73 -20.15
N PRO A 149 -3.77 14.05 -20.37
CA PRO A 149 -3.01 14.62 -21.48
C PRO A 149 -1.53 14.20 -21.48
N GLU A 150 -0.96 13.94 -20.31
CA GLU A 150 0.40 13.42 -20.12
C GLU A 150 0.65 12.05 -20.78
N TYR A 151 -0.40 11.28 -21.04
CA TYR A 151 -0.36 10.01 -21.76
C TYR A 151 -0.94 10.11 -23.18
N GLY A 152 -1.37 11.31 -23.61
CA GLY A 152 -1.87 11.58 -24.95
C GLY A 152 -3.35 11.26 -25.19
N TRP A 153 -4.21 11.30 -24.17
CA TRP A 153 -5.66 11.11 -24.26
C TRP A 153 -6.44 11.94 -23.24
#